data_AF-A0A2T2MZF3-F1
#
_entry.id   AF-A0A2T2MZF3-F1
#
_cell.length_a   1.000
_cell.length_b   1.000
_cell.length_c   1.000
_cell.angle_alpha   90.00
_cell.angle_beta   90.00
_cell.angle_gamma   90.00
#
_symmetry.space_group_name_H-M   'P 1'
#
loop_
_entity.id
_entity.type
_entity.pdbx_description
1 polymer ?
#
loop_
_entity_poly.entity_id
_entity_poly.type
_entity_poly.pdbx_seq_one_letter_code
_entity_poly.pdbx_strand_id
1 'polypeptide(L)'
;MILQKEFGSGLDDDDHHWIHQEYVPSLLEWGEIRVFVVTSGKTTGARVPRIVHAIVTKWNVARTGSRIHAGEIDETSSFEAGLSYQKLQEFVLETYSDILAMGREEFDSLKVGARFDIGISPEAEQFFVNEITRWYNADYFSSKTLGKPYEKICKLYAQAFYEVEVP
;
A
#
# COMPACT_ATOMS: atom_id res chain seq x y z
N MET A 1 -8.60 -9.47 -2.88
CA MET A 1 -8.85 -10.27 -1.67
C MET A 1 -9.74 -11.45 -2.07
N ILE A 2 -9.16 -12.62 -2.33
CA ILE A 2 -9.96 -13.84 -2.51
C ILE A 2 -10.06 -14.47 -1.12
N LEU A 3 -11.17 -14.23 -0.44
CA LEU A 3 -11.53 -14.95 0.78
C LEU A 3 -12.15 -16.28 0.34
N GLN A 4 -11.38 -17.37 0.37
CA GLN A 4 -11.98 -18.70 0.48
C GLN A 4 -11.94 -19.13 1.94
N LYS A 5 -13.12 -19.33 2.50
CA LYS A 5 -13.36 -19.85 3.83
C LYS A 5 -13.94 -21.24 3.65
N GLU A 6 -13.21 -22.31 3.98
CA GLU A 6 -13.83 -23.56 4.42
C GLU A 6 -13.02 -24.23 5.55
N PHE A 7 -13.80 -24.75 6.49
CA PHE A 7 -13.47 -25.41 7.76
C PHE A 7 -12.81 -26.78 7.51
N GLY A 8 -11.94 -27.38 8.32
CA GLY A 8 -11.65 -27.30 9.74
C GLY A 8 -11.66 -28.73 10.30
N SER A 9 -10.62 -29.15 11.02
CA SER A 9 -10.79 -30.03 12.20
C SER A 9 -9.51 -30.08 13.03
N GLY A 10 -9.66 -29.71 14.31
CA GLY A 10 -8.75 -30.10 15.39
C GLY A 10 -7.57 -29.18 15.61
N LEU A 11 -7.75 -28.16 16.46
CA LEU A 11 -7.25 -28.12 17.84
C LEU A 11 -7.50 -26.71 18.39
N ASP A 12 -8.09 -26.63 19.58
CA ASP A 12 -8.24 -25.40 20.35
C ASP A 12 -6.86 -24.81 20.65
N ASP A 13 -6.61 -23.60 20.15
CA ASP A 13 -5.68 -22.64 20.74
C ASP A 13 -6.22 -21.24 20.43
N ASP A 14 -6.46 -20.48 21.49
CA ASP A 14 -7.06 -19.13 21.49
C ASP A 14 -6.36 -18.15 20.52
N ASP A 15 -7.19 -17.42 19.76
CA ASP A 15 -6.89 -16.14 19.11
C ASP A 15 -5.70 -16.04 18.12
N HIS A 16 -5.38 -17.09 17.38
CA HIS A 16 -4.46 -16.98 16.24
C HIS A 16 -5.19 -17.10 14.90
N HIS A 17 -5.56 -15.95 14.34
CA HIS A 17 -5.98 -15.83 12.94
C HIS A 17 -4.76 -15.97 12.03
N TRP A 18 -4.44 -17.20 11.65
CA TRP A 18 -3.46 -17.46 10.61
C TRP A 18 -4.02 -16.97 9.27
N ILE A 19 -3.42 -15.91 8.72
CA ILE A 19 -3.64 -15.51 7.35
C ILE A 19 -2.69 -16.35 6.50
N HIS A 20 -3.23 -17.33 5.78
CA HIS A 20 -2.48 -17.99 4.72
C HIS A 20 -2.55 -17.11 3.47
N GLN A 21 -1.39 -16.65 3.00
CA GLN A 21 -1.29 -15.99 1.71
C GLN A 21 -0.67 -16.96 0.72
N GLU A 22 -1.41 -17.28 -0.34
CA GLU A 22 -0.90 -18.10 -1.43
C GLU A 22 0.19 -17.37 -2.21
N TYR A 23 1.09 -18.13 -2.82
CA TYR A 23 2.06 -17.57 -3.75
C TYR A 23 1.32 -16.91 -4.92
N VAL A 24 1.55 -15.61 -5.14
CA VAL A 24 0.92 -14.85 -6.23
C VAL A 24 1.96 -14.59 -7.33
N PRO A 25 1.93 -15.33 -8.47
CA PRO A 25 2.95 -15.20 -9.52
C PRO A 25 3.09 -13.78 -10.09
N SER A 26 1.99 -13.03 -10.15
CA SER A 26 2.00 -11.67 -10.71
C SER A 26 2.85 -10.69 -9.91
N LEU A 27 3.05 -10.89 -8.60
CA LEU A 27 3.97 -10.06 -7.82
C LEU A 27 5.42 -10.23 -8.30
N LEU A 28 5.79 -11.42 -8.76
CA LEU A 28 7.10 -11.68 -9.34
C LEU A 28 7.19 -11.17 -10.79
N GLU A 29 6.15 -11.46 -11.59
CA GLU A 29 6.14 -11.21 -13.03
C GLU A 29 5.89 -9.75 -13.40
N TRP A 30 4.95 -9.09 -12.74
CA TRP A 30 4.52 -7.72 -13.02
C TRP A 30 5.10 -6.72 -12.00
N GLY A 31 5.41 -7.22 -10.81
CA GLY A 31 5.99 -6.43 -9.72
C GLY A 31 4.93 -6.05 -8.68
N GLU A 32 5.41 -5.37 -7.64
CA GLU A 32 4.60 -4.85 -6.56
C GLU A 32 4.51 -3.33 -6.69
N ILE A 33 3.29 -2.82 -6.76
CA ILE A 33 2.99 -1.39 -6.77
C ILE A 33 2.97 -0.89 -5.33
N ARG A 34 3.82 0.09 -5.00
CA ARG A 34 3.89 0.68 -3.67
C ARG A 34 3.36 2.10 -3.70
N VAL A 35 2.27 2.34 -2.98
CA VAL A 35 1.55 3.61 -2.97
C VAL A 35 1.62 4.23 -1.58
N PHE A 36 2.22 5.41 -1.50
CA PHE A 36 2.33 6.17 -0.27
C PHE A 36 1.13 7.09 -0.16
N VAL A 37 0.35 6.92 0.91
CA VAL A 37 -0.82 7.71 1.24
C VAL A 37 -0.55 8.49 2.50
N VAL A 38 -0.89 9.79 2.49
CA VAL A 38 -1.00 10.60 3.70
C VAL A 38 -2.44 11.07 3.81
N THR A 39 -2.85 11.43 5.02
CA THR A 39 -4.13 12.11 5.20
C THR A 39 -3.91 13.60 5.45
N SER A 40 -4.89 14.42 5.10
CA SER A 40 -4.90 15.85 5.43
C SER A 40 -6.25 16.25 6.01
N GLY A 41 -6.25 17.19 6.94
CA GLY A 41 -7.47 17.67 7.58
C GLY A 41 -7.19 18.14 9.00
N LYS A 42 -7.95 19.12 9.50
CA LYS A 42 -7.71 19.70 10.83
C LYS A 42 -8.43 18.97 11.96
N THR A 43 -9.44 18.17 11.64
CA THR A 43 -10.21 17.43 12.64
C THR A 43 -9.99 15.95 12.46
N THR A 44 -9.76 15.25 13.58
CA THR A 44 -9.41 13.82 13.62
C THR A 44 -10.44 12.93 12.92
N GLY A 45 -11.71 13.35 12.87
CA GLY A 45 -12.82 12.60 12.28
C GLY A 45 -13.13 12.89 10.80
N ALA A 46 -12.42 13.80 10.13
CA ALA A 46 -12.71 14.19 8.74
C ALA A 46 -11.46 14.27 7.85
N ARG A 47 -10.40 13.52 8.21
CA ARG A 47 -9.15 13.53 7.46
C ARG A 47 -9.35 12.83 6.11
N VAL A 48 -8.89 13.47 5.03
CA VAL A 48 -9.03 12.99 3.67
C VAL A 48 -7.71 12.35 3.22
N PRO A 49 -7.70 11.06 2.80
CA PRO A 49 -6.50 10.42 2.27
C PRO A 49 -6.15 10.97 0.88
N ARG A 50 -4.85 11.04 0.58
CA ARG A 50 -4.31 11.38 -0.74
C ARG A 50 -3.03 10.62 -1.03
N ILE A 51 -2.86 10.21 -2.28
CA ILE A 51 -1.61 9.61 -2.74
C ILE A 51 -0.55 10.71 -2.87
N VAL A 52 0.64 10.47 -2.32
CA VAL A 52 1.78 11.41 -2.37
C VAL A 52 2.93 10.93 -3.21
N HIS A 53 3.01 9.62 -3.43
CA HIS A 53 4.02 8.96 -4.24
C HIS A 53 3.55 7.55 -4.60
N ALA A 54 3.89 7.10 -5.80
CA ALA A 54 3.65 5.73 -6.24
C ALA A 54 4.83 5.25 -7.06
N ILE A 55 5.21 3.98 -6.87
CA ILE A 55 6.26 3.32 -7.62
C ILE A 55 5.85 1.89 -7.91
N VAL A 56 6.43 1.29 -8.96
CA VAL A 56 6.40 -0.15 -9.17
C VAL A 56 7.77 -0.71 -8.86
N THR A 57 7.83 -1.79 -8.08
CA THR A 57 9.07 -2.50 -7.75
C THR A 57 9.07 -3.88 -8.38
N LYS A 58 10.16 -4.22 -9.07
CA LYS A 58 10.29 -5.49 -9.78
C LYS A 58 11.70 -6.04 -9.64
N TRP A 59 11.80 -7.36 -9.48
CA TRP A 59 13.09 -8.05 -9.49
C TRP A 59 13.69 -8.05 -10.89
N ASN A 60 14.93 -7.56 -11.00
CA ASN A 60 15.72 -7.70 -12.22
C ASN A 60 16.67 -8.90 -12.07
N VAL A 61 16.32 -10.01 -12.72
CA VAL A 61 17.06 -11.28 -12.66
C VAL A 61 18.18 -11.35 -13.73
N ALA A 62 18.30 -10.34 -14.60
CA ALA A 62 19.15 -10.41 -15.80
C ALA A 62 20.62 -9.97 -15.58
N ARG A 63 21.03 -9.59 -14.37
CA ARG A 63 22.42 -9.22 -14.08
C ARG A 63 22.89 -9.88 -12.78
N THR A 64 24.16 -10.25 -12.75
CA THR A 64 24.90 -10.74 -11.59
C THR A 64 24.48 -10.03 -10.29
N GLY A 65 23.61 -10.70 -9.51
CA GLY A 65 22.99 -10.20 -8.28
C GLY A 65 21.55 -9.72 -8.48
N SER A 66 20.61 -10.38 -7.80
CA SER A 66 19.20 -9.96 -7.74
C SER A 66 19.09 -8.54 -7.19
N ARG A 67 18.65 -7.60 -8.02
CA ARG A 67 18.41 -6.20 -7.63
C ARG A 67 16.96 -5.84 -7.87
N ILE A 68 16.39 -5.12 -6.92
CA ILE A 68 15.08 -4.48 -7.09
C ILE A 68 15.26 -3.25 -7.98
N HIS A 69 14.50 -3.20 -9.06
CA HIS A 69 14.31 -2.01 -9.86
C HIS A 69 13.04 -1.31 -9.41
N ALA A 70 13.06 0.01 -9.33
CA ALA A 70 11.89 0.81 -9.07
C ALA A 70 11.64 1.76 -10.24
N GLY A 71 10.40 1.75 -10.75
CA GLY A 71 9.90 2.70 -11.73
C GLY A 71 8.93 3.67 -11.06
N GLU A 72 8.99 4.95 -11.42
CA GLU A 72 7.98 5.92 -10.99
C GLU A 72 6.64 5.62 -11.67
N ILE A 73 5.56 5.85 -10.93
CA ILE A 73 4.19 5.79 -11.43
C ILE A 73 3.61 7.21 -11.41
N ASP A 74 2.98 7.59 -12.50
CA ASP A 74 2.28 8.87 -12.68
C ASP A 74 0.90 8.67 -13.32
N GLU A 75 0.18 9.76 -13.54
CA GLU A 75 -1.17 9.75 -14.12
C GLU A 75 -1.27 9.13 -15.53
N THR A 76 -0.15 8.98 -16.23
CA THR A 76 -0.09 8.38 -17.58
C THR A 76 0.20 6.88 -17.55
N SER A 77 0.52 6.35 -16.36
CA SER A 77 0.90 4.96 -16.19
C SER A 77 -0.29 4.02 -16.47
N SER A 78 0.03 2.94 -17.19
CA SER A 78 -0.85 1.80 -17.42
C SER A 78 -0.19 0.55 -16.89
N PHE A 79 -1.01 -0.43 -16.53
CA PHE A 79 -0.56 -1.68 -15.95
C PHE A 79 -1.13 -2.86 -16.75
N GLU A 80 -0.65 -4.05 -16.41
CA GLU A 80 -1.19 -5.30 -16.90
C GLU A 80 -2.71 -5.40 -16.63
N ALA A 81 -3.39 -6.27 -17.39
CA ALA A 81 -4.85 -6.41 -17.38
C ALA A 81 -5.65 -5.13 -17.72
N GLY A 82 -5.05 -4.19 -18.44
CA GLY A 82 -5.74 -2.96 -18.89
C GLY A 82 -6.09 -2.00 -17.74
N LEU A 83 -5.38 -2.12 -16.61
CA LEU A 83 -5.53 -1.22 -15.48
C LEU A 83 -4.78 0.09 -15.72
N SER A 84 -5.24 1.16 -15.07
CA SER A 84 -4.70 2.51 -15.21
C SER A 84 -4.38 3.13 -13.87
N TYR A 85 -3.59 4.20 -13.87
CA TYR A 85 -3.36 5.00 -12.67
C TYR A 85 -4.66 5.49 -12.02
N GLN A 86 -5.65 5.90 -12.82
CA GLN A 86 -6.95 6.33 -12.28
C GLN A 86 -7.62 5.21 -11.46
N LYS A 87 -7.68 3.98 -11.99
CA LYS A 87 -8.24 2.83 -11.27
C LYS A 87 -7.43 2.49 -10.02
N LEU A 88 -6.10 2.67 -10.05
CA LEU A 88 -5.25 2.47 -8.88
C LEU A 88 -5.58 3.50 -7.81
N GLN A 89 -5.73 4.77 -8.18
CA GLN A 89 -6.08 5.85 -7.26
C GLN A 89 -7.44 5.61 -6.61
N GLU A 90 -8.46 5.28 -7.40
CA GLU A 90 -9.80 4.93 -6.91
C GLU A 90 -9.72 3.78 -5.91
N PHE A 91 -9.10 2.66 -6.31
CA PHE A 91 -8.93 1.48 -5.46
C PHE A 91 -8.24 1.78 -4.11
N VAL A 92 -7.12 2.51 -4.13
CA VAL A 92 -6.35 2.80 -2.92
C VAL A 92 -7.12 3.74 -1.99
N LEU A 93 -7.68 4.82 -2.52
CA LEU A 93 -8.34 5.82 -1.68
C LEU A 93 -9.67 5.31 -1.12
N GLU A 94 -10.41 4.50 -1.87
CA GLU A 94 -11.61 3.81 -1.38
C GLU A 94 -11.25 2.82 -0.27
N THR A 95 -10.27 1.93 -0.52
CA THR A 95 -9.80 0.97 0.50
C THR A 95 -9.31 1.67 1.77
N TYR A 96 -8.56 2.77 1.62
CA TYR A 96 -8.09 3.57 2.76
C TYR A 96 -9.26 4.17 3.55
N SER A 97 -10.23 4.76 2.85
CA SER A 97 -11.39 5.40 3.46
C SER A 97 -12.24 4.39 4.22
N ASP A 98 -12.45 3.21 3.64
CA ASP A 98 -13.18 2.11 4.28
C ASP A 98 -12.51 1.67 5.58
N ILE A 99 -11.17 1.54 5.58
CA ILE A 99 -10.42 1.17 6.79
C ILE A 99 -10.55 2.25 7.88
N LEU A 100 -10.42 3.53 7.51
CA LEU A 100 -10.62 4.62 8.47
C LEU A 100 -12.04 4.67 9.03
N ALA A 101 -13.04 4.39 8.18
CA ALA A 101 -14.46 4.38 8.55
C ALA A 101 -14.80 3.26 9.55
N MET A 102 -13.96 2.22 9.68
CA MET A 102 -14.15 1.19 10.70
C MET A 102 -14.04 1.73 12.13
N GLY A 103 -13.40 2.88 12.34
CA GLY A 103 -13.33 3.54 13.65
C GLY A 103 -12.62 2.73 14.73
N ARG A 104 -11.75 1.80 14.33
CA ARG A 104 -11.00 0.88 15.19
C ARG A 104 -9.74 1.53 15.73
N GLU A 105 -9.52 1.46 17.05
CA GLU A 105 -8.34 2.05 17.70
C GLU A 105 -7.02 1.46 17.19
N GLU A 106 -7.02 0.20 16.77
CA GLU A 106 -5.84 -0.49 16.23
C GLU A 106 -5.37 0.12 14.89
N PHE A 107 -6.25 0.89 14.24
CA PHE A 107 -6.01 1.62 13.00
C PHE A 107 -5.77 3.12 13.20
N ASP A 108 -5.71 3.63 14.43
CA ASP A 108 -5.53 5.07 14.68
C ASP A 108 -4.24 5.62 14.07
N SER A 109 -3.18 4.81 14.04
CA SER A 109 -1.93 5.19 13.36
C SER A 109 -2.09 5.44 11.84
N LEU A 110 -3.12 4.88 11.20
CA LEU A 110 -3.46 5.14 9.80
C LEU A 110 -4.11 6.52 9.62
N LYS A 111 -4.53 7.21 10.69
CA LYS A 111 -4.97 8.61 10.59
C LYS A 111 -3.84 9.53 10.13
N VAL A 112 -2.57 9.13 10.22
CA VAL A 112 -1.43 9.88 9.67
C VAL A 112 -1.21 9.53 8.20
N GLY A 113 -1.17 8.24 7.89
CA GLY A 113 -0.87 7.73 6.57
C GLY A 113 -0.27 6.32 6.60
N ALA A 114 -0.10 5.70 5.43
CA ALA A 114 0.45 4.36 5.26
C ALA A 114 1.04 4.17 3.86
N ARG A 115 1.77 3.06 3.66
CA ARG A 115 2.15 2.54 2.35
C ARG A 115 1.29 1.32 2.04
N PHE A 116 0.73 1.30 0.84
CA PHE A 116 -0.01 0.17 0.30
C PHE A 116 0.89 -0.56 -0.66
N ASP A 117 1.13 -1.84 -0.39
CA ASP A 117 1.81 -2.75 -1.29
C ASP A 117 0.73 -3.54 -2.04
N ILE A 118 0.69 -3.38 -3.36
CA ILE A 118 -0.43 -3.74 -4.21
C ILE A 118 0.05 -4.66 -5.30
N GLY A 119 -0.66 -5.77 -5.46
CA GLY A 119 -0.52 -6.65 -6.60
C GLY A 119 -1.67 -6.48 -7.59
N ILE A 120 -1.50 -7.06 -8.76
CA ILE A 120 -2.54 -7.16 -9.78
C ILE A 120 -2.91 -8.64 -9.89
N SER A 121 -4.21 -8.95 -9.80
CA SER A 121 -4.71 -10.30 -10.07
C SER A 121 -4.81 -10.51 -11.58
N PRO A 122 -4.09 -11.50 -12.17
CA PRO A 122 -4.22 -11.78 -13.59
C PRO A 122 -5.61 -12.23 -14.01
N GLU A 123 -6.28 -12.97 -13.14
CA GLU A 123 -7.56 -13.62 -13.45
C GLU A 123 -8.74 -12.68 -13.25
N ALA A 124 -8.70 -11.89 -12.19
CA ALA A 124 -9.79 -10.98 -11.83
C ALA A 124 -9.61 -9.57 -12.41
N GLU A 125 -8.51 -9.32 -13.15
CA GLU A 125 -8.20 -8.05 -13.81
C GLU A 125 -8.35 -6.83 -12.87
N GLN A 126 -7.92 -7.00 -11.61
CA GLN A 126 -8.11 -6.02 -10.54
C GLN A 126 -6.88 -5.89 -9.65
N PHE A 127 -6.79 -4.77 -8.94
CA PHE A 127 -5.83 -4.60 -7.87
C PHE A 127 -6.23 -5.38 -6.61
N PHE A 128 -5.23 -5.79 -5.83
CA PHE A 128 -5.44 -6.28 -4.48
C PHE A 128 -4.35 -5.74 -3.55
N VAL A 129 -4.72 -5.49 -2.30
CA VAL A 129 -3.76 -5.14 -1.25
C VAL A 129 -3.03 -6.40 -0.78
N ASN A 130 -1.71 -6.38 -0.90
CA ASN A 130 -0.78 -7.38 -0.37
C ASN A 130 -0.43 -7.04 1.08
N GLU A 131 -0.03 -5.78 1.33
CA GLU A 131 0.33 -5.29 2.66
C GLU A 131 -0.11 -3.82 2.82
N ILE A 132 -0.47 -3.45 4.06
CA ILE A 132 -0.60 -2.04 4.47
C ILE A 132 0.42 -1.78 5.56
N THR A 133 1.51 -1.11 5.21
CA THR A 133 2.59 -0.78 6.13
C THR A 133 2.35 0.60 6.75
N ARG A 134 2.33 0.66 8.08
CA ARG A 134 2.23 1.93 8.83
C ARG A 134 3.37 2.86 8.45
N TRP A 135 3.12 4.17 8.42
CA TRP A 135 4.09 5.15 7.93
C TRP A 135 5.50 5.05 8.56
N TYR A 136 5.61 4.73 9.85
CA TYR A 136 6.90 4.64 10.55
C TYR A 136 7.66 3.33 10.22
N ASN A 137 6.96 2.33 9.70
CA ASN A 137 7.53 1.08 9.19
C ASN A 137 7.60 1.06 7.65
N ALA A 138 7.06 2.08 6.97
CA ALA A 138 7.04 2.17 5.53
C ALA A 138 8.45 2.51 5.04
N ASP A 139 9.27 1.48 4.86
CA ASP A 139 10.61 1.63 4.33
C ASP A 139 10.56 2.34 2.98
N TYR A 140 11.44 3.34 2.86
CA TYR A 140 11.71 4.03 1.63
C TYR A 140 12.93 3.34 1.04
N PHE A 141 12.79 2.73 -0.13
CA PHE A 141 13.98 2.39 -0.90
C PHE A 141 14.73 3.70 -1.18
N SER A 142 16.05 3.64 -1.11
CA SER A 142 16.96 4.80 -1.10
C SER A 142 16.85 5.71 -2.34
N SER A 143 17.95 6.31 -2.80
CA SER A 143 18.03 7.09 -4.04
C SER A 143 17.43 6.47 -5.33
N LYS A 144 16.92 5.24 -5.26
CA LYS A 144 16.20 4.51 -6.30
C LYS A 144 14.71 4.85 -6.41
N THR A 145 14.06 5.34 -5.34
CA THR A 145 12.60 5.58 -5.37
C THR A 145 12.18 7.00 -5.10
N LEU A 146 13.09 7.82 -4.60
CA LEU A 146 12.82 9.22 -4.33
C LEU A 146 13.92 10.06 -4.99
N GLY A 147 13.54 11.14 -5.65
CA GLY A 147 14.49 12.15 -6.13
C GLY A 147 15.10 12.93 -4.96
N LYS A 148 16.24 13.58 -5.18
CA LYS A 148 16.78 14.56 -4.21
C LYS A 148 15.70 15.62 -3.91
N PRO A 149 15.53 16.07 -2.65
CA PRO A 149 16.38 15.82 -1.47
C PRO A 149 16.05 14.54 -0.66
N TYR A 150 15.31 13.57 -1.20
CA TYR A 150 14.96 12.29 -0.54
C TYR A 150 14.09 12.43 0.72
N GLU A 151 13.49 13.59 0.93
CA GLU A 151 12.69 13.90 2.14
C GLU A 151 11.23 14.24 1.80
N LYS A 152 10.83 14.27 0.52
CA LYS A 152 9.48 14.68 0.10
C LYS A 152 8.40 13.90 0.84
N ILE A 153 8.51 12.56 0.87
CA ILE A 153 7.52 11.70 1.54
C ILE A 153 7.56 11.93 3.06
N CYS A 154 8.76 11.96 3.66
CA CYS A 154 8.93 12.19 5.09
C CYS A 154 8.31 13.51 5.56
N LYS A 155 8.50 14.60 4.79
CA LYS A 155 7.92 15.91 5.08
C LYS A 155 6.40 15.88 5.06
N LEU A 156 5.81 15.13 4.12
CA LEU A 156 4.36 15.01 4.02
C LEU A 156 3.77 14.17 5.15
N TYR A 157 4.44 13.08 5.58
CA TYR A 157 4.04 12.36 6.78
C TYR A 157 4.20 13.20 8.04
N ALA A 158 5.30 13.95 8.19
CA ALA A 158 5.51 14.84 9.34
C ALA A 158 4.43 15.93 9.42
N GLN A 159 4.03 16.50 8.28
CA GLN A 159 2.92 17.44 8.23
C GLN A 159 1.59 16.77 8.63
N ALA A 160 1.28 15.59 8.07
CA ALA A 160 0.07 14.86 8.42
C ALA A 160 0.02 14.52 9.91
N PHE A 161 1.16 14.14 10.49
CA PHE A 161 1.32 13.88 11.93
C PHE A 161 1.03 15.12 12.76
N TYR A 162 1.64 16.26 12.41
CA TYR A 162 1.37 17.54 13.08
C TYR A 162 -0.13 17.88 13.08
N GLU A 163 -0.80 17.66 11.96
CA GLU A 163 -2.25 17.93 11.85
C GLU A 163 -3.13 16.97 12.67
N VAL A 164 -2.65 15.80 13.08
CA VAL A 164 -3.39 14.89 13.96
C VAL A 164 -3.34 15.36 15.42
N GLU A 165 -2.25 15.99 15.84
CA GLU A 165 -2.02 16.46 17.21
C GLU A 165 -2.63 17.84 17.50
N VAL A 166 -3.09 18.56 16.49
CA VAL A 166 -3.73 19.88 16.65
C VAL A 166 -5.23 19.67 16.95
N PRO A 167 -5.73 20.08 18.13
CA PRO A 167 -7.14 19.92 18.52
C PRO A 167 -8.14 20.69 17.64
#